data_AF-A0A960MLJ3-F1
#
_entry.id   AF-A0A960MLJ3-F1
#
_cell.length_a   1.000
_cell.length_b   1.000
_cell.length_c   1.000
_cell.angle_alpha   90.00
_cell.angle_beta   90.00
_cell.angle_gamma   90.00
#
_symmetry.space_group_name_H-M   'P 1'
#
loop_
_entity.id
_entity.type
_entity.pdbx_description
1 polymer ?
#
loop_
_entity_poly.entity_id
_entity_poly.type
_entity_poly.pdbx_seq_one_letter_code
_entity_poly.pdbx_strand_id
1 'polypeptide(L)'
;EYVKAVGSLSPLQTGWQISEALVWGGTLSRRSVNALEDLYSLVGQIRYQLNLGLTLASGKEAPKLSPKRADKLKALAQSLSLSYFISGLKELFTLEMRMRSNITNPILLLDTFHAKLAEKRHAISSS
;
A
#
# COMPACT_ATOMS: atom_id res chain seq x y z
N GLU A 1 -39.68 -16.23 16.45
CA GLU A 1 -39.10 -15.88 15.14
C GLU A 1 -37.67 -15.42 15.34
N TYR A 2 -36.73 -15.98 14.57
CA TYR A 2 -35.30 -15.63 14.65
C TYR A 2 -35.02 -14.43 13.76
N VAL A 3 -34.75 -13.27 14.35
CA VAL A 3 -34.23 -12.11 13.60
C VAL A 3 -32.79 -12.45 13.19
N LYS A 4 -32.62 -12.84 11.92
CA LYS A 4 -31.32 -13.03 11.28
C LYS A 4 -30.47 -11.77 11.51
N ALA A 5 -29.33 -11.93 12.17
CA ALA A 5 -28.30 -10.90 12.26
C ALA A 5 -27.92 -10.45 10.84
N VAL A 6 -28.38 -9.27 10.44
CA VAL A 6 -28.02 -8.66 9.17
C VAL A 6 -26.57 -8.21 9.27
N GLY A 7 -25.70 -8.94 8.56
CA GLY A 7 -24.38 -8.54 8.07
C GLY A 7 -23.46 -7.83 9.06
N SER A 8 -22.47 -8.54 9.59
CA SER A 8 -21.27 -7.90 10.14
C SER A 8 -20.60 -7.08 9.02
N LEU A 9 -20.86 -5.77 8.98
CA LEU A 9 -20.13 -4.84 8.12
C LEU A 9 -18.68 -4.86 8.60
N SER A 10 -17.79 -5.49 7.83
CA SER A 10 -16.35 -5.41 8.10
C SER A 10 -15.97 -3.93 8.17
N PRO A 11 -15.24 -3.48 9.21
CA PRO A 11 -14.92 -2.08 9.37
C PRO A 11 -14.16 -1.57 8.13
N LEU A 12 -14.56 -0.41 7.61
CA LEU A 12 -13.88 0.25 6.50
C LEU A 12 -12.43 0.52 6.90
N GLN A 13 -11.49 0.11 6.06
CA GLN A 13 -10.08 0.38 6.30
C GLN A 13 -9.82 1.87 6.12
N THR A 14 -9.02 2.45 7.01
CA THR A 14 -8.51 3.81 6.85
C THR A 14 -7.51 3.86 5.70
N GLY A 15 -7.33 5.02 5.07
CA GLY A 15 -6.31 5.19 4.03
C GLY A 15 -4.92 4.73 4.49
N TRP A 16 -4.58 4.96 5.77
CA TRP A 16 -3.33 4.49 6.34
C TRP A 16 -3.21 2.97 6.28
N GLN A 17 -4.24 2.24 6.73
CA GLN A 17 -4.27 0.79 6.69
C GLN A 17 -4.19 0.25 5.25
N ILE A 18 -4.86 0.92 4.31
CA ILE A 18 -4.80 0.56 2.88
C ILE A 18 -3.38 0.75 2.34
N SER A 19 -2.76 1.91 2.58
CA SER A 19 -1.39 2.19 2.13
C SER A 19 -0.37 1.21 2.73
N GLU A 20 -0.54 0.85 4.01
CA GLU A 20 0.30 -0.12 4.69
C GLU A 20 0.15 -1.51 4.08
N ALA A 21 -1.09 -1.97 3.88
CA ALA A 21 -1.36 -3.27 3.27
C ALA A 21 -0.88 -3.35 1.80
N LEU A 22 -1.00 -2.26 1.03
CA LEU A 22 -0.49 -2.18 -0.35
C LEU A 22 1.02 -2.38 -0.39
N VAL A 23 1.76 -1.63 0.44
CA VAL A 23 3.24 -1.60 0.38
C VAL A 23 3.86 -2.80 1.05
N TRP A 24 3.38 -3.19 2.23
CA TRP A 24 4.00 -4.21 3.07
C TRP A 24 3.39 -5.60 2.91
N GLY A 25 2.22 -5.68 2.29
CA GLY A 25 1.45 -6.90 2.17
C GLY A 25 0.47 -7.08 3.30
N GLY A 26 -0.79 -7.20 2.92
CA GLY A 26 -1.91 -7.42 3.81
C GLY A 26 -3.20 -7.54 3.01
N THR A 27 -4.29 -7.75 3.72
CA THR A 27 -5.62 -7.83 3.10
C THR A 27 -6.15 -6.43 2.81
N LEU A 28 -6.54 -6.19 1.56
CA LEU A 28 -7.15 -4.94 1.13
C LEU A 28 -8.67 -5.07 1.07
N SER A 29 -9.36 -4.14 1.72
CA SER A 29 -10.79 -3.90 1.55
C SER A 29 -10.98 -2.85 0.47
N ARG A 30 -11.33 -3.30 -0.74
CA ARG A 30 -11.48 -2.43 -1.92
C ARG A 30 -12.67 -1.46 -1.83
N ARG A 31 -13.54 -1.62 -0.84
CA ARG A 31 -14.75 -0.81 -0.64
C ARG A 31 -14.46 0.62 -0.15
N SER A 32 -13.22 0.90 0.24
CA SER A 32 -12.82 2.19 0.83
C SER A 32 -12.38 3.26 -0.18
N VAL A 33 -12.26 2.96 -1.48
CA VAL A 33 -11.83 3.93 -2.50
C VAL A 33 -12.90 4.00 -3.58
N ASN A 34 -13.79 4.99 -3.48
CA ASN A 34 -14.96 5.12 -4.36
C ASN A 34 -14.84 6.33 -5.30
N ALA A 35 -14.03 7.32 -4.95
CA ALA A 35 -13.81 8.52 -5.73
C ALA A 35 -12.32 8.76 -6.02
N LEU A 36 -12.02 9.66 -6.96
CA LEU A 36 -10.64 9.97 -7.35
C LEU A 36 -9.92 10.77 -6.26
N GLU A 37 -10.66 11.58 -5.51
CA GLU A 37 -10.23 12.36 -4.35
C GLU A 37 -9.69 11.46 -3.22
N ASP A 38 -10.34 10.30 -3.01
CA ASP A 38 -9.88 9.29 -2.07
C ASP A 38 -8.50 8.76 -2.50
N LEU A 39 -8.34 8.51 -3.80
CA LEU A 39 -7.10 8.02 -4.37
C LEU A 39 -5.99 9.08 -4.29
N TYR A 40 -6.29 10.37 -4.53
CA TYR A 40 -5.34 11.47 -4.35
C TYR A 40 -4.84 11.57 -2.92
N SER A 41 -5.74 11.42 -1.94
CA SER A 41 -5.39 11.42 -0.52
C SER A 41 -4.50 10.22 -0.17
N LEU A 42 -4.76 9.06 -0.79
CA LEU A 42 -4.01 7.83 -0.56
C LEU A 42 -2.59 7.87 -1.13
N VAL A 43 -2.35 8.58 -2.24
CA VAL A 43 -1.02 8.70 -2.86
C VAL A 43 0.03 9.19 -1.87
N GLY A 44 -0.29 10.23 -1.07
CA GLY A 44 0.65 10.75 -0.08
C GLY A 44 1.01 9.72 0.99
N GLN A 45 0.04 8.90 1.40
CA GLN A 45 0.23 7.85 2.40
C GLN A 45 1.02 6.67 1.82
N ILE A 46 0.74 6.24 0.58
CA ILE A 46 1.53 5.21 -0.11
C ILE A 46 2.98 5.68 -0.28
N ARG A 47 3.18 6.94 -0.69
CA ARG A 47 4.52 7.53 -0.83
C ARG A 47 5.28 7.50 0.49
N TYR A 48 4.61 7.83 1.59
CA TYR A 48 5.20 7.72 2.91
C TYR A 48 5.64 6.29 3.22
N GLN A 49 4.76 5.29 3.04
CA GLN A 49 5.06 3.88 3.33
C GLN A 49 6.23 3.36 2.48
N LEU A 50 6.29 3.72 1.20
CA LEU A 50 7.40 3.34 0.31
C LEU A 50 8.73 3.96 0.75
N ASN A 51 8.75 5.24 1.13
CA ASN A 51 9.96 5.91 1.62
C ASN A 51 10.41 5.37 2.98
N LEU A 52 9.46 5.04 3.86
CA LEU A 52 9.75 4.36 5.12
C LEU A 52 10.45 3.02 4.85
N GLY A 53 9.92 2.22 3.92
CA GLY A 53 10.55 0.97 3.51
C GLY A 53 11.92 1.14 2.89
N LEU A 54 12.12 2.14 2.04
CA LEU A 54 13.43 2.47 1.49
C LEU A 54 14.45 2.83 2.59
N THR A 55 14.03 3.62 3.56
CA THR A 55 14.85 4.04 4.71
C THR A 55 15.28 2.84 5.53
N LEU A 56 14.33 1.98 5.88
CA LEU A 56 14.54 0.77 6.66
C LEU A 56 15.39 -0.27 5.93
N ALA A 57 15.14 -0.49 4.64
CA ALA A 57 15.94 -1.38 3.79
C ALA A 57 17.39 -0.87 3.62
N SER A 58 17.61 0.45 3.71
CA SER A 58 18.95 1.05 3.71
C SER A 58 19.67 0.92 5.06
N GLY A 59 19.06 0.26 6.05
CA GLY A 59 19.62 0.12 7.39
C GLY A 59 19.50 1.36 8.27
N LYS A 60 18.83 2.42 7.81
CA LYS A 60 18.62 3.66 8.58
C LYS A 60 17.48 3.50 9.58
N GLU A 61 17.50 4.29 10.65
CA GLU A 61 16.43 4.30 11.65
C GLU A 61 15.15 4.91 11.10
N ALA A 62 14.01 4.31 11.46
CA ALA A 62 12.71 4.84 11.10
C ALA A 62 12.28 5.97 12.05
N PRO A 63 11.75 7.09 11.53
CA PRO A 63 11.22 8.14 12.38
C PRO A 63 9.92 7.67 13.06
N LYS A 64 9.84 7.86 14.38
CA LYS A 64 8.58 7.83 15.16
C LYS A 64 7.83 6.48 15.19
N LEU A 65 8.55 5.36 15.11
CA LEU A 65 7.97 4.02 15.34
C LEU A 65 8.32 3.47 16.72
N SER A 66 7.42 2.66 17.29
CA SER A 66 7.77 1.89 18.48
C SER A 66 8.85 0.83 18.12
N PRO A 67 9.77 0.49 19.04
CA PRO A 67 10.89 -0.41 18.75
C PRO A 67 10.45 -1.73 18.13
N LYS A 68 9.46 -2.41 18.73
CA LYS A 68 8.90 -3.67 18.24
C LYS A 68 8.37 -3.59 16.80
N ARG A 69 7.75 -2.45 16.44
CA ARG A 69 7.23 -2.24 15.08
C ARG A 69 8.35 -1.91 14.11
N ALA A 70 9.32 -1.10 14.54
CA ALA A 70 10.50 -0.76 13.76
C ALA A 70 11.30 -2.01 13.37
N ASP A 71 11.55 -2.92 14.31
CA ASP A 71 12.30 -4.15 14.05
C ASP A 71 11.57 -5.06 13.05
N LYS A 72 10.25 -5.24 13.24
CA LYS A 72 9.42 -6.02 12.31
C LYS A 72 9.46 -5.43 10.89
N LEU A 73 9.24 -4.12 10.76
CA LEU A 73 9.26 -3.45 9.46
C LEU A 73 10.66 -3.42 8.85
N LYS A 74 11.72 -3.34 9.66
CA LYS A 74 13.10 -3.39 9.19
C LYS A 74 13.42 -4.75 8.58
N ALA A 75 13.10 -5.84 9.29
CA ALA A 75 13.26 -7.20 8.76
C ALA A 75 12.47 -7.39 7.45
N LEU A 76 11.22 -6.92 7.42
CA LEU A 76 10.39 -6.99 6.22
C LEU A 76 10.96 -6.14 5.08
N ALA A 77 11.41 -4.92 5.35
CA ALA A 77 12.00 -4.03 4.35
C ALA A 77 13.28 -4.61 3.75
N GLN A 78 14.11 -5.25 4.58
CA GLN A 78 15.31 -5.97 4.10
C GLN A 78 14.93 -7.14 3.20
N SER A 79 13.91 -7.93 3.56
CA SER A 79 13.42 -9.03 2.71
C SER A 79 12.84 -8.56 1.38
N LEU A 80 12.18 -7.38 1.37
CA LEU A 80 11.63 -6.77 0.16
C LEU A 80 12.71 -6.05 -0.66
N SER A 81 13.91 -5.80 -0.12
CA SER A 81 15.02 -5.10 -0.77
C SER A 81 14.75 -3.62 -1.16
N LEU A 82 15.83 -2.88 -1.39
CA LEU A 82 15.77 -1.49 -1.87
C LEU A 82 15.09 -1.36 -3.24
N SER A 83 15.31 -2.33 -4.13
CA SER A 83 14.84 -2.27 -5.52
C SER A 83 13.31 -2.30 -5.62
N TYR A 84 12.64 -3.02 -4.69
CA TYR A 84 11.19 -3.03 -4.56
C TYR A 84 10.63 -1.65 -4.26
N PHE A 85 11.16 -0.97 -3.24
CA PHE A 85 10.65 0.35 -2.84
C PHE A 85 10.93 1.42 -3.89
N ILE A 86 12.11 1.39 -4.52
CA ILE A 86 12.43 2.29 -5.65
C ILE A 86 11.46 2.04 -6.82
N SER A 87 11.22 0.78 -7.16
CA SER A 87 10.28 0.44 -8.23
C SER A 87 8.84 0.83 -7.88
N GLY A 88 8.42 0.64 -6.62
CA GLY A 88 7.12 1.05 -6.14
C GLY A 88 6.90 2.56 -6.24
N LEU A 89 7.93 3.37 -5.96
CA LEU A 89 7.88 4.83 -6.15
C LEU A 89 7.71 5.22 -7.63
N LYS A 90 8.39 4.53 -8.55
CA LYS A 90 8.22 4.74 -10.00
C LYS A 90 6.80 4.39 -10.47
N GLU A 91 6.25 3.30 -9.95
CA GLU A 91 4.87 2.90 -10.25
C GLU A 91 3.84 3.86 -9.64
N LEU A 92 4.12 4.40 -8.44
CA LEU A 92 3.27 5.42 -7.82
C LEU A 92 3.26 6.71 -8.65
N PHE A 93 4.41 7.14 -9.16
CA PHE A 93 4.48 8.28 -10.08
C PHE A 93 3.68 8.03 -11.37
N THR A 94 3.77 6.80 -11.92
CA THR A 94 2.97 6.42 -13.09
C THR A 94 1.46 6.46 -12.80
N LEU A 95 1.05 6.00 -11.62
CA LEU A 95 -0.33 6.09 -11.14
C LEU A 95 -0.80 7.54 -11.08
N GLU A 96 -0.01 8.44 -10.48
CA GLU A 96 -0.32 9.88 -10.40
C GLU A 96 -0.52 10.51 -11.78
N MET A 97 0.33 10.17 -12.75
CA MET A 97 0.19 10.65 -14.12
C MET A 97 -1.11 10.15 -14.78
N ARG A 98 -1.50 8.90 -14.52
CA ARG A 98 -2.75 8.33 -15.03
C ARG A 98 -3.99 8.95 -14.39
N MET A 99 -3.93 9.27 -13.10
CA MET A 99 -5.01 9.97 -12.38
C MET A 99 -5.27 11.37 -12.94
N ARG A 100 -4.24 12.03 -13.47
CA ARG A 100 -4.34 13.35 -14.14
C ARG A 100 -4.79 13.25 -15.59
N SER A 101 -4.70 12.06 -16.18
CA SER A 101 -5.23 11.76 -17.51
C SER A 101 -6.72 11.42 -17.37
N ASN A 102 -7.52 11.57 -18.43
CA ASN A 102 -9.00 11.40 -18.41
C ASN A 102 -9.52 9.97 -18.08
N ILE A 103 -8.75 9.14 -17.37
CA ILE A 103 -9.13 7.79 -16.91
C ILE A 103 -9.93 7.93 -15.62
N THR A 104 -11.19 7.51 -15.67
CA THR A 104 -12.22 7.89 -14.70
C THR A 104 -12.49 6.86 -13.60
N ASN A 105 -11.86 5.68 -13.61
CA ASN A 105 -12.15 4.64 -12.62
C ASN A 105 -11.02 4.50 -11.56
N PRO A 106 -11.18 5.08 -10.36
CA PRO A 106 -10.15 5.05 -9.31
C PRO A 106 -9.87 3.64 -8.78
N ILE A 107 -10.86 2.74 -8.78
CA ILE A 107 -10.69 1.35 -8.34
C ILE A 107 -9.76 0.62 -9.30
N LEU A 108 -9.97 0.74 -10.62
CA LEU A 108 -9.12 0.10 -11.62
C LEU A 108 -7.68 0.62 -11.57
N LEU A 109 -7.50 1.93 -11.33
CA LEU A 109 -6.19 2.54 -11.16
C LEU A 109 -5.45 1.94 -9.95
N LEU A 110 -6.14 1.84 -8.81
CA LEU A 110 -5.59 1.26 -7.59
C LEU A 110 -5.29 -0.24 -7.74
N ASP A 111 -6.20 -1.01 -8.35
CA ASP A 111 -6.02 -2.45 -8.59
C ASP A 111 -4.82 -2.71 -9.51
N THR A 112 -4.65 -1.89 -10.55
CA THR A 112 -3.47 -1.98 -11.44
C THR A 112 -2.18 -1.73 -10.68
N PHE A 113 -2.15 -0.68 -9.85
CA PHE A 113 -0.99 -0.37 -9.03
C PHE A 113 -0.68 -1.50 -8.02
N HIS A 114 -1.72 -2.02 -7.36
CA HIS A 114 -1.58 -3.13 -6.41
C HIS A 114 -1.03 -4.40 -7.07
N ALA A 115 -1.56 -4.77 -8.26
CA ALA A 115 -1.08 -5.94 -9.00
C ALA A 115 0.41 -5.84 -9.33
N LYS A 116 0.88 -4.66 -9.77
CA LYS A 116 2.30 -4.42 -10.05
C LYS A 116 3.20 -4.53 -8.82
N LEU A 117 2.73 -4.04 -7.66
CA LEU A 117 3.47 -4.22 -6.40
C LEU A 117 3.51 -5.69 -5.98
N ALA A 118 2.39 -6.41 -6.10
CA ALA A 118 2.30 -7.82 -5.77
C ALA A 118 3.24 -8.66 -6.64
N GLU A 119 3.25 -8.43 -7.96
CA GLU A 119 4.15 -9.09 -8.92
C GLU A 119 5.63 -8.91 -8.50
N LYS A 120 6.04 -7.67 -8.20
CA LYS A 120 7.41 -7.39 -7.75
C LYS A 120 7.75 -8.10 -6.45
N ARG A 121 6.79 -8.18 -5.53
CA ARG A 121 6.97 -8.91 -4.27
C ARG A 121 7.17 -10.41 -4.51
N HIS A 122 6.36 -11.01 -5.39
CA HIS A 122 6.47 -12.42 -5.77
C HIS A 122 7.79 -12.74 -6.48
N ALA A 123 8.30 -11.83 -7.30
CA ALA A 123 9.60 -12.00 -7.96
C ALA A 123 10.74 -12.12 -6.93
N ILE A 124 10.67 -11.36 -5.83
CA ILE A 124 11.67 -11.36 -4.77
C ILE A 124 11.59 -12.62 -3.91
N SER A 125 10.38 -13.14 -3.63
CA SER A 125 10.24 -14.40 -2.90
C SER A 125 10.66 -15.64 -3.69
N SER A 126 10.81 -15.51 -5.02
CA SER A 126 11.16 -16.61 -5.92
C SER A 126 12.63 -16.59 -6.34
N SER A 127 13.41 -15.61 -5.89
CA SER A 127 14.84 -15.42 -6.16
C SER A 127 15.66 -15.82 -4.95
#